data_AF-A0A6C0AQC5-F1
#
_entry.id   AF-A0A6C0AQC5-F1
#
_cell.length_a   1.000
_cell.length_b   1.000
_cell.length_c   1.000
_cell.angle_alpha   90.00
_cell.angle_beta   90.00
_cell.angle_gamma   90.00
#
_symmetry.space_group_name_H-M   'P 1'
#
loop_
_entity.id
_entity.type
_entity.pdbx_description
1 polymer ?
#
loop_
_entity_poly.entity_id
_entity_poly.type
_entity_poly.pdbx_seq_one_letter_code
_entity_poly.pdbx_strand_id
1 'polypeptide(L)'
;MCILYMLNLKSVSNLKGGVKLKPQYRASDKIRPIIDMLQSPGANLSLLAYTSAKGFVFRLDVQPGNSSYLGFNMNSNKFVDEVLSLCLKLVVIYSPDPNDPNEGEGEPIADFDNFGYPGNGFPQMIEKSTESKQSLFDEARYQQQAWKTSIYQNGIEVCPPVCDLALLDTTGSIPFLDLLQNIVGNSPHSSAGNKDRSNLTIEYLRRQLGPNFSIGILSMHTVVNSLPFHDFTSQYNINSDKGIDMYKRLAAQTMRLFLQEQMIHCDLHTGNALVSDATDPPTCDIIDFGRVVRFTEDDDDQFFTVDEKKPLVERYNEEFQKYFAILEPSRRGPAPPTKSKFVFDLLNYIKSVDLDVMKRWFSLNRPQMKSWVDPYLRKGTSEPIIFEDTFDNLLVPYMAREEGRRPAQQTVNSWEGREMIDLNPTRVGPLDFDVTNAELRLSGVIGHFSAAGPITSIKKSGKSVSFCNATGVCVAVVLGTGIIMSSLSKLSNGSGGSIRKHHKKGKHNKTKHNKTKRNKK
;
A
#
# COMPACT_ATOMS: atom_id res chain seq x y z
N MET A 1 13.34 -27.15 14.35
CA MET A 1 12.45 -26.36 15.24
C MET A 1 12.01 -25.04 14.62
N CYS A 2 12.84 -24.32 13.85
CA CYS A 2 12.45 -23.06 13.18
C CYS A 2 11.33 -23.21 12.13
N ILE A 3 11.24 -24.36 11.44
CA ILE A 3 10.19 -24.64 10.44
C ILE A 3 8.77 -24.71 11.08
N LEU A 4 8.65 -24.95 12.39
CA LEU A 4 7.35 -25.01 13.06
C LEU A 4 6.75 -23.62 13.39
N TYR A 5 7.56 -22.55 13.45
CA TYR A 5 7.05 -21.20 13.71
C TYR A 5 6.41 -20.55 12.48
N MET A 6 6.86 -20.90 11.26
CA MET A 6 6.28 -20.34 10.02
C MET A 6 4.90 -20.91 9.67
N LEU A 7 4.44 -21.98 10.32
CA LEU A 7 3.22 -22.70 9.92
C LEU A 7 1.91 -22.17 10.53
N ASN A 8 1.93 -21.13 11.37
CA ASN A 8 0.70 -20.64 12.03
C ASN A 8 0.16 -19.28 11.54
N LEU A 9 0.74 -18.71 10.47
CA LEU A 9 0.23 -17.48 9.83
C LEU A 9 -1.11 -17.68 9.10
N LYS A 10 -1.52 -18.92 8.81
CA LYS A 10 -2.82 -19.21 8.16
C LYS A 10 -4.03 -18.83 9.02
N SER A 11 -3.88 -18.63 10.33
CA SER A 11 -4.98 -18.17 11.21
C SER A 11 -5.12 -16.64 11.29
N VAL A 12 -4.15 -15.88 10.75
CA VAL A 12 -4.15 -14.40 10.73
C VAL A 12 -5.22 -13.86 9.77
N SER A 13 -5.74 -14.69 8.87
CA SER A 13 -6.79 -14.33 7.90
C SER A 13 -8.12 -13.90 8.54
N ASN A 14 -8.29 -14.05 9.85
CA ASN A 14 -9.50 -13.68 10.60
C ASN A 14 -9.36 -12.41 11.45
N LEU A 15 -8.19 -11.74 11.43
CA LEU A 15 -8.02 -10.50 12.19
C LEU A 15 -8.79 -9.36 11.54
N LYS A 16 -9.69 -8.81 12.36
CA LYS A 16 -10.61 -7.73 12.07
C LYS A 16 -10.08 -6.45 12.71
N GLY A 17 -8.98 -5.91 12.20
CA GLY A 17 -8.53 -4.57 12.61
C GLY A 17 -8.46 -3.61 11.43
N GLY A 18 -8.15 -2.34 11.74
CA GLY A 18 -7.85 -1.30 10.77
C GLY A 18 -9.04 -0.39 10.58
N VAL A 19 -9.47 -0.24 9.34
CA VAL A 19 -10.66 0.52 9.00
C VAL A 19 -11.68 -0.39 8.32
N LYS A 20 -12.94 -0.29 8.74
CA LYS A 20 -14.04 -1.07 8.19
C LYS A 20 -15.09 -0.15 7.58
N LEU A 21 -15.54 -0.46 6.38
CA LEU A 21 -16.69 0.19 5.77
C LEU A 21 -17.95 0.00 6.60
N LYS A 22 -18.74 1.07 6.77
CA LYS A 22 -20.05 0.98 7.41
C LYS A 22 -20.98 0.04 6.60
N PRO A 23 -21.93 -0.65 7.26
CA PRO A 23 -22.71 -1.74 6.63
C PRO A 23 -23.52 -1.39 5.39
N GLN A 24 -23.81 -0.11 5.15
CA GLN A 24 -24.53 0.35 3.96
C GLN A 24 -23.69 0.28 2.68
N TYR A 25 -22.36 0.24 2.80
CA TYR A 25 -21.45 0.13 1.68
C TYR A 25 -21.11 -1.33 1.37
N ARG A 26 -20.97 -1.64 0.10
CA ARG A 26 -20.45 -2.92 -0.37
C ARG A 26 -18.96 -2.78 -0.68
N ALA A 27 -18.22 -3.89 -0.61
CA ALA A 27 -16.82 -3.91 -1.01
C ALA A 27 -16.61 -3.56 -2.51
N SER A 28 -17.65 -3.71 -3.34
CA SER A 28 -17.65 -3.26 -4.73
C SER A 28 -17.64 -1.74 -4.89
N ASP A 29 -18.00 -1.01 -3.85
CA ASP A 29 -18.28 0.42 -3.91
C ASP A 29 -17.00 1.26 -3.77
N LYS A 30 -15.85 0.75 -4.24
CA LYS A 30 -14.47 1.28 -4.09
C LYS A 30 -14.38 2.77 -3.70
N ILE A 31 -14.67 3.69 -4.61
CA ILE A 31 -14.50 5.13 -4.36
C ILE A 31 -15.70 5.81 -3.70
N ARG A 32 -16.87 5.16 -3.69
CA ARG A 32 -18.14 5.76 -3.25
C ARG A 32 -18.12 6.21 -1.78
N PRO A 33 -17.62 5.43 -0.80
CA PRO A 33 -17.47 5.85 0.59
C PRO A 33 -16.71 7.17 0.74
N ILE A 34 -15.66 7.36 -0.07
CA ILE A 34 -14.85 8.59 -0.08
C ILE A 34 -15.64 9.74 -0.71
N ILE A 35 -16.33 9.51 -1.84
CA ILE A 35 -17.21 10.51 -2.46
C ILE A 35 -18.29 10.99 -1.49
N ASP A 36 -18.93 10.07 -0.76
CA ASP A 36 -19.97 10.42 0.23
C ASP A 36 -19.40 11.26 1.38
N MET A 37 -18.17 10.97 1.82
CA MET A 37 -17.47 11.80 2.80
C MET A 37 -17.12 13.19 2.25
N LEU A 38 -16.64 13.26 1.01
CA LEU A 38 -16.31 14.53 0.32
C LEU A 38 -17.56 15.41 0.14
N GLN A 39 -18.72 14.80 -0.12
CA GLN A 39 -20.00 15.51 -0.28
C GLN A 39 -20.67 15.87 1.05
N SER A 40 -20.16 15.38 2.17
CA SER A 40 -20.80 15.56 3.47
C SER A 40 -20.71 17.01 3.96
N PRO A 41 -21.73 17.51 4.69
CA PRO A 41 -21.69 18.85 5.26
C PRO A 41 -20.50 19.02 6.21
N GLY A 42 -19.74 20.11 6.02
CA GLY A 42 -18.56 20.41 6.83
C GLY A 42 -17.32 19.59 6.48
N ALA A 43 -17.34 18.84 5.37
CA ALA A 43 -16.13 18.23 4.82
C ALA A 43 -15.10 19.32 4.46
N ASN A 44 -13.83 19.05 4.77
CA ASN A 44 -12.73 19.95 4.49
C ASN A 44 -11.55 19.18 3.90
N LEU A 45 -11.03 19.68 2.78
CA LEU A 45 -9.82 19.17 2.15
C LEU A 45 -8.67 20.16 2.33
N SER A 46 -7.50 19.65 2.69
CA SER A 46 -6.25 20.41 2.79
C SER A 46 -5.08 19.63 2.21
N LEU A 47 -4.15 20.33 1.55
CA LEU A 47 -2.94 19.72 1.02
C LEU A 47 -1.93 19.52 2.16
N LEU A 48 -1.45 18.27 2.33
CA LEU A 48 -0.40 17.91 3.27
C LEU A 48 0.97 17.92 2.61
N ALA A 49 1.11 17.27 1.45
CA ALA A 49 2.39 17.14 0.76
C ALA A 49 2.22 17.18 -0.77
N TYR A 50 3.14 17.86 -1.44
CA TYR A 50 3.20 17.95 -2.90
C TYR A 50 4.62 17.83 -3.47
N THR A 51 5.62 17.65 -2.61
CA THR A 51 7.04 17.59 -2.98
C THR A 51 7.52 16.18 -3.33
N SER A 52 6.70 15.14 -3.11
CA SER A 52 7.02 13.78 -3.54
C SER A 52 7.17 13.69 -5.05
N ALA A 53 8.09 12.85 -5.55
CA ALA A 53 8.24 12.61 -6.99
C ALA A 53 7.02 11.93 -7.62
N LYS A 54 6.30 11.11 -6.83
CA LYS A 54 5.13 10.34 -7.25
C LYS A 54 3.96 10.64 -6.32
N GLY A 55 3.11 11.54 -6.78
CA GLY A 55 1.84 11.86 -6.14
C GLY A 55 1.79 13.09 -5.24
N PHE A 56 0.61 13.26 -4.65
CA PHE A 56 0.18 14.40 -3.84
C PHE A 56 -0.67 13.87 -2.71
N VAL A 57 -0.49 14.41 -1.51
CA VAL A 57 -1.15 13.93 -0.31
C VAL A 57 -2.08 15.01 0.21
N PHE A 58 -3.37 14.68 0.28
CA PHE A 58 -4.40 15.53 0.87
C PHE A 58 -4.91 14.92 2.16
N ARG A 59 -5.40 15.78 3.06
CA ARG A 59 -6.15 15.39 4.24
C ARG A 59 -7.61 15.77 4.05
N LEU A 60 -8.50 14.80 4.20
CA LEU A 60 -9.94 14.96 4.23
C LEU A 60 -10.43 14.82 5.67
N ASP A 61 -11.00 15.89 6.22
CA ASP A 61 -11.67 15.87 7.53
C ASP A 61 -13.19 15.96 7.34
N VAL A 62 -13.95 15.20 8.14
CA VAL A 62 -15.42 15.24 8.18
C VAL A 62 -15.93 15.37 9.61
N GLN A 63 -17.17 15.85 9.76
CA GLN A 63 -17.83 15.92 11.07
C GLN A 63 -18.30 14.53 11.55
N PRO A 64 -18.48 14.34 12.87
CA PRO A 64 -19.11 13.14 13.41
C PRO A 64 -20.45 12.82 12.73
N GLY A 65 -20.71 11.53 12.49
CA GLY A 65 -21.86 11.02 11.75
C GLY A 65 -21.65 10.94 10.23
N ASN A 66 -20.70 11.71 9.68
CA ASN A 66 -20.47 11.78 8.23
C ASN A 66 -19.35 10.84 7.74
N SER A 67 -18.67 10.12 8.63
CA SER A 67 -17.67 9.14 8.21
C SER A 67 -18.32 7.91 7.57
N SER A 68 -17.73 7.40 6.50
CA SER A 68 -18.11 6.12 5.89
C SER A 68 -17.39 4.91 6.50
N TYR A 69 -16.49 5.16 7.45
CA TYR A 69 -15.49 4.24 7.92
C TYR A 69 -15.49 4.13 9.45
N LEU A 70 -15.25 2.93 9.96
CA LEU A 70 -15.12 2.62 11.38
C LEU A 70 -13.70 2.13 11.67
N GLY A 71 -13.00 2.82 12.55
CA GLY A 71 -11.70 2.45 13.10
C GLY A 71 -11.83 1.38 14.18
N PHE A 72 -10.76 0.61 14.33
CA PHE A 72 -10.65 -0.43 15.34
C PHE A 72 -10.35 0.16 16.72
N ASN A 73 -11.22 -0.16 17.68
CA ASN A 73 -11.06 0.24 19.07
C ASN A 73 -10.39 -0.91 19.86
N MET A 74 -9.15 -0.68 20.30
CA MET A 74 -8.35 -1.68 21.02
C MET A 74 -9.01 -2.15 22.33
N ASN A 75 -9.71 -1.26 23.04
CA ASN A 75 -10.33 -1.58 24.34
C ASN A 75 -11.54 -2.52 24.19
N SER A 76 -12.34 -2.30 23.16
CA SER A 76 -13.54 -3.11 22.89
C SER A 76 -13.30 -4.27 21.92
N ASN A 77 -12.14 -4.30 21.26
CA ASN A 77 -11.80 -5.25 20.20
C ASN A 77 -12.87 -5.26 19.09
N LYS A 78 -13.38 -4.07 18.72
CA LYS A 78 -14.46 -3.89 17.74
C LYS A 78 -14.20 -2.65 16.88
N PHE A 79 -14.77 -2.65 15.67
CA PHE A 79 -14.83 -1.45 14.83
C PHE A 79 -16.02 -0.59 15.23
N VAL A 80 -15.77 0.44 16.03
CA VAL A 80 -16.82 1.30 16.60
C VAL A 80 -16.48 2.78 16.53
N ASP A 81 -15.21 3.14 16.39
CA ASP A 81 -14.79 4.53 16.38
C ASP A 81 -14.93 5.10 14.97
N GLU A 82 -15.51 6.28 14.79
CA GLU A 82 -15.62 6.86 13.44
C GLU A 82 -14.26 7.39 12.96
N VAL A 83 -13.90 7.07 11.71
CA VAL A 83 -12.69 7.63 11.09
C VAL A 83 -13.03 9.01 10.53
N LEU A 84 -12.79 10.06 11.32
CA LEU A 84 -13.14 11.44 10.97
C LEU A 84 -12.12 12.12 10.06
N SER A 85 -10.94 11.51 9.87
CA SER A 85 -9.87 12.06 9.05
C SER A 85 -9.21 10.98 8.19
N LEU A 86 -9.08 11.26 6.90
CA LEU A 86 -8.40 10.41 5.94
C LEU A 86 -7.24 11.15 5.27
N CYS A 87 -6.16 10.43 5.04
CA CYS A 87 -5.08 10.80 4.17
C CYS A 87 -5.35 10.22 2.77
N LEU A 88 -5.39 11.06 1.74
CA LEU A 88 -5.64 10.71 0.35
C LEU A 88 -4.35 10.96 -0.46
N LYS A 89 -3.64 9.90 -0.82
CA LYS A 89 -2.51 9.95 -1.76
C LYS A 89 -3.06 9.80 -3.17
N LEU A 90 -2.94 10.87 -3.97
CA LEU A 90 -3.34 10.90 -5.38
C LEU A 90 -2.09 10.80 -6.25
N VAL A 91 -2.09 9.88 -7.20
CA VAL A 91 -0.98 9.64 -8.14
C VAL A 91 -1.50 9.68 -9.58
N VAL A 92 -0.65 10.12 -10.51
CA VAL A 92 -0.95 10.05 -11.93
C VAL A 92 -0.50 8.69 -12.43
N ILE A 93 -1.45 7.90 -12.91
CA ILE A 93 -1.20 6.59 -13.52
C ILE A 93 -1.09 6.78 -15.02
N TYR A 94 -0.05 6.22 -15.63
CA TYR A 94 0.04 6.08 -17.08
C TYR A 94 -0.30 4.65 -17.49
N SER A 95 -1.12 4.49 -18.53
CA SER A 95 -1.58 3.19 -19.04
C SER A 95 -1.97 3.39 -20.51
N PRO A 96 -1.02 3.26 -21.46
CA PRO A 96 -1.29 3.38 -22.89
C PRO A 96 -2.23 2.28 -23.41
N ASP A 97 -2.15 1.07 -22.84
CA ASP A 97 -3.21 0.06 -22.90
C ASP A 97 -3.88 -0.05 -21.51
N PRO A 98 -5.19 0.21 -21.38
CA PRO A 98 -5.90 0.01 -20.12
C PRO A 98 -5.87 -1.46 -19.63
N ASN A 99 -5.55 -2.42 -20.50
CA ASN A 99 -5.44 -3.85 -20.21
C ASN A 99 -4.02 -4.31 -19.86
N ASP A 100 -2.99 -3.48 -20.02
CA ASP A 100 -1.62 -3.85 -19.61
C ASP A 100 -1.33 -3.33 -18.18
N PRO A 101 -1.12 -4.22 -17.19
CA PRO A 101 -0.80 -3.82 -15.82
C PRO A 101 0.64 -3.28 -15.64
N ASN A 102 1.52 -3.47 -16.63
CA ASN A 102 2.96 -3.19 -16.52
C ASN A 102 3.42 -1.93 -17.27
N GLU A 103 2.53 -1.18 -17.90
CA GLU A 103 2.95 -0.05 -18.74
C GLU A 103 3.19 1.26 -17.96
N GLY A 104 4.45 1.73 -18.06
CA GLY A 104 4.96 3.10 -17.86
C GLY A 104 4.90 3.71 -16.46
N GLU A 105 5.51 3.01 -15.51
CA GLU A 105 6.04 3.65 -14.31
C GLU A 105 7.19 4.61 -14.65
N GLY A 106 7.20 5.80 -14.04
CA GLY A 106 8.32 6.71 -14.16
C GLY A 106 8.36 7.52 -15.45
N GLU A 107 7.28 7.52 -16.24
CA GLU A 107 7.16 8.44 -17.37
C GLU A 107 7.14 9.88 -16.83
N PRO A 108 8.05 10.76 -17.30
CA PRO A 108 8.05 12.15 -16.90
C PRO A 108 6.73 12.80 -17.28
N ILE A 109 6.11 13.48 -16.32
CA ILE A 109 4.98 14.37 -16.56
C ILE A 109 5.44 15.82 -16.48
N ALA A 110 4.59 16.77 -16.87
CA ALA A 110 4.99 18.18 -16.82
C ALA A 110 5.43 18.52 -15.38
N ASP A 111 6.55 19.21 -15.22
CA ASP A 111 7.03 19.55 -13.88
C ASP A 111 5.95 20.32 -13.12
N PHE A 112 5.85 20.04 -11.82
CA PHE A 112 5.03 20.85 -10.94
C PHE A 112 5.79 22.15 -10.69
N ASP A 113 5.59 23.11 -11.59
CA ASP A 113 5.97 24.49 -11.33
C ASP A 113 5.04 25.01 -10.23
N ASN A 114 5.63 25.55 -9.17
CA ASN A 114 4.91 26.09 -8.03
C ASN A 114 4.32 27.48 -8.40
N PHE A 115 3.61 27.52 -9.53
CA PHE A 115 3.11 28.66 -10.31
C PHE A 115 3.20 29.97 -9.52
N GLY A 116 4.39 30.58 -9.59
CA GLY A 116 4.64 31.97 -9.23
C GLY A 116 3.96 32.48 -7.96
N TYR A 117 4.15 31.85 -6.79
CA TYR A 117 3.96 32.61 -5.54
C TYR A 117 5.09 33.65 -5.45
N PRO A 118 4.81 34.94 -5.72
CA PRO A 118 5.83 35.97 -5.78
C PRO A 118 6.22 36.33 -4.35
N GLY A 119 7.22 35.64 -3.80
CA GLY A 119 7.67 35.90 -2.43
C GLY A 119 8.81 35.02 -1.93
N ASN A 120 8.98 33.80 -2.47
CA ASN A 120 9.95 32.85 -1.91
C ASN A 120 11.26 32.70 -2.71
N GLY A 121 11.52 33.62 -3.65
CA GLY A 121 12.87 33.84 -4.20
C GLY A 121 13.35 32.89 -5.30
N PHE A 122 12.82 31.67 -5.45
CA PHE A 122 13.11 30.82 -6.61
C PHE A 122 11.92 29.87 -6.91
N PRO A 123 11.50 29.72 -8.18
CA PRO A 123 10.61 28.63 -8.57
C PRO A 123 11.38 27.32 -8.37
N GLN A 124 11.00 26.55 -7.34
CA GLN A 124 11.47 25.19 -7.22
C GLN A 124 10.61 24.35 -8.15
N MET A 125 11.12 24.04 -9.34
CA MET A 125 10.52 23.01 -10.18
C MET A 125 10.65 21.69 -9.46
N ILE A 126 9.51 21.02 -9.25
CA ILE A 126 9.48 19.68 -8.68
C ILE A 126 9.28 18.72 -9.85
N GLU A 127 10.31 17.94 -10.14
CA GLU A 127 10.24 16.88 -11.13
C GLU A 127 9.20 15.85 -10.68
N LYS A 128 8.22 15.59 -11.56
CA LYS A 128 7.12 14.67 -11.31
C LYS A 128 7.14 13.53 -12.31
N SER A 129 6.75 12.36 -11.85
CA SER A 129 6.68 11.16 -12.69
C SER A 129 5.38 10.39 -12.42
N THR A 130 4.99 9.57 -13.39
CA THR A 130 3.86 8.66 -13.23
C THR A 130 4.18 7.48 -12.33
N GLU A 131 3.11 6.86 -11.87
CA GLU A 131 3.12 5.60 -11.15
C GLU A 131 2.40 4.51 -11.96
N SER A 132 2.74 3.23 -11.76
CA SER A 132 2.00 2.14 -12.40
C SER A 132 0.83 1.68 -11.52
N LYS A 133 -0.15 1.02 -12.13
CA LYS A 133 -1.26 0.40 -11.38
C LYS A 133 -0.72 -0.64 -10.39
N GLN A 134 0.26 -1.42 -10.82
CA GLN A 134 0.85 -2.49 -10.03
C GLN A 134 1.67 -1.93 -8.86
N SER A 135 2.49 -0.89 -9.06
CA SER A 135 3.28 -0.30 -7.97
C SER A 135 2.40 0.33 -6.88
N LEU A 136 1.35 1.05 -7.26
CA LEU A 136 0.39 1.62 -6.29
C LEU A 136 -0.35 0.52 -5.53
N PHE A 137 -0.71 -0.57 -6.22
CA PHE A 137 -1.33 -1.73 -5.60
C PHE A 137 -0.37 -2.44 -4.62
N ASP A 138 0.89 -2.61 -5.00
CA ASP A 138 1.91 -3.21 -4.15
C ASP A 138 2.19 -2.36 -2.91
N GLU A 139 2.24 -1.03 -3.03
CA GLU A 139 2.30 -0.12 -1.89
C GLU A 139 1.14 -0.37 -0.92
N ALA A 140 -0.09 -0.36 -1.42
CA ALA A 140 -1.28 -0.60 -0.61
C ALA A 140 -1.24 -1.98 0.06
N ARG A 141 -0.82 -3.01 -0.68
CA ARG A 141 -0.69 -4.39 -0.20
C ARG A 141 0.35 -4.50 0.92
N TYR A 142 1.54 -3.95 0.71
CA TYR A 142 2.65 -4.02 1.67
C TYR A 142 2.34 -3.24 2.95
N GLN A 143 1.81 -2.03 2.83
CA GLN A 143 1.40 -1.25 3.99
C GLN A 143 0.29 -1.94 4.78
N GLN A 144 -0.75 -2.45 4.09
CA GLN A 144 -1.85 -3.12 4.76
C GLN A 144 -1.41 -4.43 5.43
N GLN A 145 -0.46 -5.16 4.83
CA GLN A 145 0.12 -6.35 5.43
C GLN A 145 0.94 -6.00 6.68
N ALA A 146 1.86 -5.04 6.58
CA ALA A 146 2.68 -4.61 7.71
C ALA A 146 1.81 -4.15 8.88
N TRP A 147 0.76 -3.37 8.59
CA TRP A 147 -0.22 -2.96 9.59
C TRP A 147 -0.94 -4.18 10.21
N LYS A 148 -1.52 -5.09 9.40
CA LYS A 148 -2.27 -6.28 9.88
C LYS A 148 -1.46 -7.17 10.80
N THR A 149 -0.22 -7.47 10.43
CA THR A 149 0.64 -8.34 11.24
C THR A 149 1.09 -7.60 12.51
N SER A 150 1.41 -6.30 12.40
CA SER A 150 1.89 -5.52 13.55
C SER A 150 0.89 -5.38 14.69
N ILE A 151 -0.42 -5.35 14.39
CA ILE A 151 -1.48 -5.28 15.40
C ILE A 151 -1.95 -6.66 15.90
N TYR A 152 -1.38 -7.75 15.36
CA TYR A 152 -1.70 -9.09 15.83
C TYR A 152 -1.46 -9.21 17.34
N GLN A 153 -2.36 -9.90 18.03
CA GLN A 153 -2.32 -10.07 19.49
C GLN A 153 -2.20 -8.73 20.25
N ASN A 154 -2.91 -7.71 19.74
CA ASN A 154 -2.96 -6.36 20.29
C ASN A 154 -1.62 -5.60 20.20
N GLY A 155 -0.72 -6.00 19.30
CA GLY A 155 0.52 -5.27 19.05
C GLY A 155 0.28 -3.81 18.66
N ILE A 156 1.33 -2.99 18.74
CA ILE A 156 1.26 -1.59 18.29
C ILE A 156 1.43 -1.59 16.77
N GLU A 157 0.68 -0.74 16.08
CA GLU A 157 0.82 -0.62 14.62
C GLU A 157 2.20 -0.10 14.21
N VAL A 158 2.70 -0.57 13.06
CA VAL A 158 3.96 -0.09 12.45
C VAL A 158 3.72 1.11 11.53
N CYS A 159 2.55 1.15 10.92
CA CYS A 159 2.13 2.12 9.92
C CYS A 159 0.61 2.30 9.98
N PRO A 160 0.02 3.37 9.44
CA PRO A 160 -1.43 3.52 9.42
C PRO A 160 -2.10 2.47 8.51
N PRO A 161 -3.35 2.03 8.81
CA PRO A 161 -4.09 1.12 7.95
C PRO A 161 -4.50 1.78 6.63
N VAL A 162 -4.50 0.97 5.57
CA VAL A 162 -5.10 1.34 4.27
C VAL A 162 -6.62 1.21 4.41
N CYS A 163 -7.32 2.29 4.06
CA CYS A 163 -8.78 2.35 4.06
C CYS A 163 -9.37 1.83 2.75
N ASP A 164 -8.81 2.28 1.62
CA ASP A 164 -9.30 1.95 0.27
C ASP A 164 -8.24 2.28 -0.80
N LEU A 165 -8.34 1.59 -1.93
CA LEU A 165 -7.55 1.80 -3.14
C LEU A 165 -8.51 1.93 -4.33
N ALA A 166 -8.48 3.07 -5.00
CA ALA A 166 -9.28 3.32 -6.19
C ALA A 166 -8.41 3.71 -7.39
N LEU A 167 -8.75 3.18 -8.55
CA LEU A 167 -8.19 3.59 -9.84
C LEU A 167 -9.34 4.19 -10.66
N LEU A 168 -9.22 5.48 -10.97
CA LEU A 168 -10.18 6.20 -11.79
C LEU A 168 -9.63 6.31 -13.20
N ASP A 169 -10.45 5.98 -14.20
CA ASP A 169 -10.15 6.31 -15.59
C ASP A 169 -10.23 7.84 -15.80
N THR A 170 -9.92 8.33 -16.99
CA THR A 170 -10.00 9.77 -17.30
C THR A 170 -11.41 10.32 -17.05
N THR A 171 -12.45 9.55 -17.38
CA THR A 171 -13.87 9.93 -17.22
C THR A 171 -14.26 10.13 -15.77
N GLY A 172 -13.82 9.24 -14.86
CA GLY A 172 -14.07 9.34 -13.42
C GLY A 172 -13.10 10.30 -12.71
N SER A 173 -11.90 10.48 -13.24
CA SER A 173 -10.87 11.33 -12.64
C SER A 173 -11.29 12.82 -12.63
N ILE A 174 -11.84 13.32 -13.73
CA ILE A 174 -12.22 14.75 -13.83
C ILE A 174 -13.32 15.13 -12.81
N PRO A 175 -14.49 14.45 -12.75
CA PRO A 175 -15.52 14.75 -11.75
C PRO A 175 -15.02 14.60 -10.31
N PHE A 176 -14.13 13.64 -10.05
CA PHE A 176 -13.52 13.48 -8.74
C PHE A 176 -12.64 14.69 -8.36
N LEU A 177 -11.78 15.14 -9.26
CA LEU A 177 -10.96 16.34 -9.03
C LEU A 177 -11.81 17.61 -8.87
N ASP A 178 -12.91 17.74 -9.61
CA ASP A 178 -13.88 18.85 -9.45
C ASP A 178 -14.52 18.83 -8.06
N LEU A 179 -14.88 17.64 -7.56
CA LEU A 179 -15.39 17.47 -6.21
C LEU A 179 -14.36 17.89 -5.15
N LEU A 180 -13.09 17.50 -5.32
CA LEU A 180 -12.01 17.94 -4.43
C LEU A 180 -11.89 19.46 -4.42
N GLN A 181 -11.88 20.09 -5.60
CA GLN A 181 -11.73 21.54 -5.74
C GLN A 181 -12.84 22.32 -5.02
N ASN A 182 -14.07 21.82 -5.06
CA ASN A 182 -15.23 22.45 -4.42
C ASN A 182 -15.18 22.44 -2.89
N ILE A 183 -14.35 21.60 -2.29
CA ILE A 183 -14.25 21.46 -0.82
C ILE A 183 -12.93 21.96 -0.23
N VAL A 184 -12.02 22.47 -1.06
CA VAL A 184 -10.74 23.01 -0.62
C VAL A 184 -10.95 24.24 0.27
N GLY A 185 -10.44 24.16 1.50
CA GLY A 185 -10.40 25.32 2.39
C GLY A 185 -11.78 25.84 2.79
N ASN A 186 -12.78 24.95 2.86
CA ASN A 186 -14.07 25.25 3.49
C ASN A 186 -13.96 25.36 5.02
N SER A 187 -12.83 24.95 5.62
CA SER A 187 -12.54 25.22 7.03
C SER A 187 -12.14 26.67 7.27
N PRO A 188 -12.74 27.37 8.26
CA PRO A 188 -12.32 28.71 8.67
C PRO A 188 -10.88 28.77 9.21
N HIS A 189 -10.25 27.62 9.47
CA HIS A 189 -8.87 27.52 9.95
C HIS A 189 -7.84 27.27 8.83
N SER A 190 -8.27 27.13 7.57
CA SER A 190 -7.32 26.96 6.47
C SER A 190 -6.65 28.28 6.14
N SER A 191 -5.33 28.35 6.29
CA SER A 191 -4.56 29.53 5.85
C SER A 191 -4.80 29.76 4.35
N ALA A 192 -4.94 31.02 3.92
CA ALA A 192 -5.16 31.37 2.51
C ALA A 192 -4.14 30.69 1.57
N GLY A 193 -2.88 30.59 2.00
CA GLY A 193 -1.82 29.92 1.25
C GLY A 193 -2.02 28.40 1.07
N ASN A 194 -2.66 27.69 2.01
CA ASN A 194 -2.94 26.25 1.83
C ASN A 194 -4.06 26.04 0.81
N LYS A 195 -5.11 26.88 0.84
CA LYS A 195 -6.21 26.85 -0.13
C LYS A 195 -5.69 27.02 -1.56
N ASP A 196 -4.86 28.03 -1.79
CA ASP A 196 -4.30 28.28 -3.12
C ASP A 196 -3.43 27.12 -3.61
N ARG A 197 -2.55 26.59 -2.75
CA ARG A 197 -1.69 25.44 -3.10
C ARG A 197 -2.49 24.18 -3.40
N SER A 198 -3.54 23.92 -2.62
CA SER A 198 -4.44 22.79 -2.86
C SER A 198 -5.13 22.93 -4.22
N ASN A 199 -5.68 24.11 -4.53
CA ASN A 199 -6.32 24.38 -5.83
C ASN A 199 -5.34 24.27 -7.00
N LEU A 200 -4.13 24.82 -6.87
CA LEU A 200 -3.07 24.70 -7.87
C LEU A 200 -2.67 23.23 -8.10
N THR A 201 -2.62 22.44 -7.04
CA THR A 201 -2.30 21.02 -7.13
C THR A 201 -3.37 20.23 -7.87
N ILE A 202 -4.65 20.50 -7.58
CA ILE A 202 -5.78 19.86 -8.26
C ILE A 202 -5.83 20.26 -9.74
N GLU A 203 -5.61 21.54 -10.04
CA GLU A 203 -5.54 22.04 -11.41
C GLU A 203 -4.35 21.44 -12.18
N TYR A 204 -3.20 21.30 -11.53
CA TYR A 204 -2.07 20.58 -12.10
C TYR A 204 -2.43 19.14 -12.45
N LEU A 205 -3.03 18.39 -11.51
CA LEU A 205 -3.46 17.01 -11.73
C LEU A 205 -4.41 16.92 -12.93
N ARG A 206 -5.37 17.84 -13.03
CA ARG A 206 -6.31 17.92 -14.16
C ARG A 206 -5.59 18.06 -15.51
N ARG A 207 -4.52 18.87 -15.58
CA ARG A 207 -3.74 19.08 -16.81
C ARG A 207 -2.91 17.87 -17.23
N GLN A 208 -2.59 16.96 -16.31
CA GLN A 208 -1.86 15.73 -16.64
C GLN A 208 -2.79 14.66 -17.24
N LEU A 209 -4.10 14.84 -17.15
CA LEU A 209 -5.05 13.86 -17.66
C LEU A 209 -5.18 13.92 -19.18
N GLY A 210 -5.25 12.75 -19.79
CA GLY A 210 -5.35 12.53 -21.23
C GLY A 210 -5.76 11.08 -21.51
N PRO A 211 -5.79 10.64 -22.78
CA PRO A 211 -6.31 9.31 -23.14
C PRO A 211 -5.64 8.13 -22.43
N ASN A 212 -4.38 8.30 -22.02
CA ASN A 212 -3.56 7.26 -21.40
C ASN A 212 -3.21 7.58 -19.94
N PHE A 213 -3.84 8.61 -19.36
CA PHE A 213 -3.54 9.08 -18.01
C PHE A 213 -4.79 9.09 -17.14
N SER A 214 -4.62 8.61 -15.92
CA SER A 214 -5.69 8.34 -14.97
C SER A 214 -5.24 8.70 -13.55
N ILE A 215 -6.17 8.80 -12.59
CA ILE A 215 -5.84 9.05 -11.18
C ILE A 215 -5.93 7.76 -10.38
N GLY A 216 -4.84 7.42 -9.71
CA GLY A 216 -4.82 6.44 -8.63
C GLY A 216 -5.00 7.13 -7.29
N ILE A 217 -5.77 6.51 -6.40
CA ILE A 217 -6.10 7.04 -5.07
C ILE A 217 -5.83 5.95 -4.04
N LEU A 218 -4.89 6.19 -3.15
CA LEU A 218 -4.67 5.40 -1.95
C LEU A 218 -5.16 6.19 -0.74
N SER A 219 -6.17 5.67 -0.04
CA SER A 219 -6.71 6.30 1.16
C SER A 219 -6.28 5.56 2.41
N MET A 220 -5.90 6.31 3.44
CA MET A 220 -5.38 5.80 4.70
C MET A 220 -6.00 6.56 5.87
N HIS A 221 -6.02 5.94 7.04
CA HIS A 221 -6.39 6.66 8.27
C HIS A 221 -5.32 7.71 8.59
N THR A 222 -5.73 8.94 8.90
CA THR A 222 -4.80 9.96 9.39
C THR A 222 -4.35 9.65 10.81
N VAL A 223 -3.05 9.71 11.08
CA VAL A 223 -2.53 9.73 12.45
C VAL A 223 -2.81 11.10 13.04
N VAL A 224 -3.75 11.17 13.98
CA VAL A 224 -4.22 12.41 14.60
C VAL A 224 -3.06 13.11 15.31
N ASN A 225 -2.96 14.44 15.16
CA ASN A 225 -1.92 15.28 15.77
C ASN A 225 -0.49 14.82 15.46
N SER A 226 -0.28 14.23 14.29
CA SER A 226 1.06 13.81 13.85
C SER A 226 1.77 14.87 13.00
N LEU A 227 3.10 14.82 13.03
CA LEU A 227 3.99 15.59 12.17
C LEU A 227 5.04 14.66 11.54
N PRO A 228 5.55 14.96 10.34
CA PRO A 228 6.74 14.29 9.82
C PRO A 228 7.89 14.37 10.84
N PHE A 229 8.66 13.29 10.97
CA PHE A 229 9.70 13.21 11.99
C PHE A 229 10.79 14.28 11.82
N HIS A 230 11.06 14.69 10.58
CA HIS A 230 11.91 15.85 10.27
C HIS A 230 11.42 17.13 10.96
N ASP A 231 10.12 17.40 10.89
CA ASP A 231 9.52 18.61 11.45
C ASP A 231 9.49 18.53 12.97
N PHE A 232 9.17 17.35 13.51
CA PHE A 232 9.22 17.09 14.95
C PHE A 232 10.62 17.33 15.53
N THR A 233 11.66 16.78 14.90
CA THR A 233 13.05 16.94 15.37
C THR A 233 13.57 18.38 15.23
N SER A 234 13.06 19.12 14.23
CA SER A 234 13.32 20.55 14.08
C SER A 234 12.67 21.39 15.20
N GLN A 235 11.51 20.96 15.72
CA GLN A 235 10.80 21.63 16.81
C GLN A 235 11.34 21.30 18.20
N TYR A 236 11.62 20.02 18.49
CA TYR A 236 11.89 19.54 19.85
C TYR A 236 13.37 19.26 20.16
N ASN A 237 14.29 19.53 19.23
CA ASN A 237 15.71 19.13 19.28
C ASN A 237 15.88 17.60 19.38
N ILE A 238 16.58 17.02 18.42
CA ILE A 238 16.92 15.59 18.36
C ILE A 238 17.56 15.03 19.65
N ASN A 239 18.31 15.86 20.37
CA ASN A 239 19.01 15.47 21.60
C ASN A 239 18.15 15.59 22.87
N SER A 240 16.88 15.99 22.76
CA SER A 240 15.96 15.97 23.90
C SER A 240 15.51 14.55 24.22
N ASP A 241 15.07 14.31 25.46
CA ASP A 241 14.50 13.01 25.88
C ASP A 241 13.34 12.57 24.96
N LYS A 242 12.49 13.52 24.56
CA LYS A 242 11.39 13.29 23.61
C LYS A 242 11.91 12.89 22.23
N GLY A 243 12.90 13.62 21.71
CA GLY A 243 13.55 13.30 20.43
C GLY A 243 14.10 11.88 20.45
N ILE A 244 14.91 11.57 21.47
CA ILE A 244 15.51 10.26 21.69
C ILE A 244 14.46 9.15 21.77
N ASP A 245 13.35 9.35 22.50
CA ASP A 245 12.26 8.36 22.58
C ASP A 245 11.64 8.07 21.21
N MET A 246 11.40 9.11 20.40
CA MET A 246 10.84 8.94 19.05
C MET A 246 11.79 8.19 18.12
N TYR A 247 13.09 8.42 18.26
CA TYR A 247 14.11 7.62 17.54
C TYR A 247 14.08 6.15 17.94
N LYS A 248 14.00 5.84 19.24
CA LYS A 248 13.88 4.45 19.72
C LYS A 248 12.65 3.77 19.10
N ARG A 249 11.53 4.49 19.02
CA ARG A 249 10.31 3.99 18.38
C ARG A 249 10.51 3.73 16.89
N LEU A 250 11.04 4.68 16.13
CA LEU A 250 11.32 4.47 14.70
C LEU A 250 12.27 3.28 14.46
N ALA A 251 13.32 3.16 15.28
CA ALA A 251 14.24 2.04 15.24
C ALA A 251 13.53 0.70 15.51
N ALA A 252 12.69 0.63 16.55
CA ALA A 252 11.91 -0.56 16.87
C ALA A 252 10.97 -0.94 15.71
N GLN A 253 10.23 0.02 15.14
CA GLN A 253 9.34 -0.24 14.00
C GLN A 253 10.11 -0.73 12.76
N THR A 254 11.27 -0.16 12.49
CA THR A 254 12.15 -0.59 11.39
C THR A 254 12.63 -2.02 11.59
N MET A 255 13.04 -2.38 12.81
CA MET A 255 13.44 -3.75 13.15
C MET A 255 12.27 -4.73 13.04
N ARG A 256 11.04 -4.31 13.40
CA ARG A 256 9.85 -5.14 13.25
C ARG A 256 9.50 -5.41 11.81
N LEU A 257 9.58 -4.41 10.92
CA LEU A 257 9.42 -4.64 9.48
C LEU A 257 10.37 -5.76 9.01
N PHE A 258 11.62 -5.74 9.48
CA PHE A 258 12.59 -6.77 9.11
C PHE A 258 12.30 -8.14 9.76
N LEU A 259 12.05 -8.18 11.08
CA LEU A 259 11.96 -9.42 11.85
C LEU A 259 10.58 -10.10 11.75
N GLN A 260 9.50 -9.32 11.73
CA GLN A 260 8.11 -9.79 11.67
C GLN A 260 7.60 -9.86 10.24
N GLU A 261 7.75 -8.77 9.48
CA GLU A 261 7.15 -8.66 8.14
C GLU A 261 8.05 -9.20 7.03
N GLN A 262 9.34 -9.44 7.31
CA GLN A 262 10.35 -9.83 6.33
C GLN A 262 10.44 -8.79 5.19
N MET A 263 10.36 -7.51 5.58
CA MET A 263 10.38 -6.36 4.69
C MET A 263 11.54 -5.40 5.02
N ILE A 264 12.06 -4.72 4.00
CA ILE A 264 12.95 -3.56 4.15
C ILE A 264 12.34 -2.37 3.43
N HIS A 265 12.22 -1.24 4.11
CA HIS A 265 11.72 0.01 3.56
C HIS A 265 12.87 0.84 2.96
N CYS A 266 13.03 0.80 1.63
CA CYS A 266 14.15 1.39 0.88
C CYS A 266 13.96 2.88 0.53
N ASP A 267 13.00 3.54 1.17
CA ASP A 267 12.86 5.01 1.15
C ASP A 267 12.57 5.58 2.54
N LEU A 268 13.08 4.93 3.59
CA LEU A 268 12.78 5.34 4.96
C LEU A 268 13.69 6.50 5.39
N HIS A 269 13.24 7.73 5.16
CA HIS A 269 13.84 8.95 5.67
C HIS A 269 12.94 9.64 6.71
N THR A 270 13.41 10.69 7.38
CA THR A 270 12.64 11.43 8.40
C THR A 270 11.33 12.06 7.90
N GLY A 271 11.16 12.21 6.58
CA GLY A 271 9.87 12.60 5.98
C GLY A 271 8.83 11.47 5.86
N ASN A 272 9.27 10.21 5.91
CA ASN A 272 8.42 9.01 5.74
C ASN A 272 8.16 8.29 7.07
N ALA A 273 8.28 9.05 8.17
CA ALA A 273 7.90 8.65 9.52
C ALA A 273 7.04 9.77 10.11
N LEU A 274 5.88 9.42 10.64
CA LEU A 274 4.97 10.32 11.33
C LEU A 274 5.13 10.15 12.84
N VAL A 275 5.21 11.24 13.57
CA VAL A 275 5.31 11.25 15.04
C VAL A 275 4.07 11.89 15.61
N SER A 276 3.41 11.22 16.55
CA SER A 276 2.35 11.79 17.38
C SER A 276 2.77 11.71 18.85
N ASP A 277 2.98 12.87 19.48
CA ASP A 277 3.27 12.97 20.92
C ASP A 277 2.01 13.20 21.77
N ALA A 278 0.85 13.33 21.12
CA ALA A 278 -0.45 13.50 21.77
C ALA A 278 -1.08 12.17 22.21
N THR A 279 -0.54 11.03 21.78
CA THR A 279 -0.98 9.71 22.20
C THR A 279 -0.23 9.26 23.45
N ASP A 280 -0.85 8.41 24.26
CA ASP A 280 -0.20 7.74 25.39
C ASP A 280 -0.28 6.22 25.20
N PRO A 281 0.82 5.54 24.81
CA PRO A 281 2.14 6.13 24.57
C PRO A 281 2.23 6.89 23.23
N PRO A 282 3.24 7.78 23.07
CA PRO A 282 3.53 8.41 21.79
C PRO A 282 3.76 7.39 20.67
N THR A 283 3.38 7.71 19.43
CA THR A 283 3.57 6.82 18.28
C THR A 283 4.60 7.38 17.29
N CYS A 284 5.26 6.45 16.60
CA CYS A 284 6.05 6.74 15.42
C CYS A 284 5.66 5.73 14.35
N ASP A 285 4.99 6.20 13.30
CA ASP A 285 4.35 5.37 12.28
C ASP A 285 5.06 5.57 10.94
N ILE A 286 5.40 4.47 10.26
CA ILE A 286 6.06 4.50 8.95
C ILE A 286 5.00 4.69 7.85
N ILE A 287 5.31 5.47 6.82
CA ILE A 287 4.43 5.71 5.67
C ILE A 287 5.21 5.58 4.35
N ASP A 288 4.48 5.57 3.23
CA ASP A 288 5.02 5.58 1.86
C ASP A 288 5.75 4.28 1.47
N PHE A 289 4.99 3.18 1.45
CA PHE A 289 5.49 1.83 1.15
C PHE A 289 5.74 1.58 -0.36
N GLY A 290 5.86 2.63 -1.18
CA GLY A 290 6.12 2.52 -2.62
C GLY A 290 7.48 1.90 -2.96
N ARG A 291 8.42 1.87 -2.00
CA ARG A 291 9.75 1.27 -2.15
C ARG A 291 10.07 0.29 -1.03
N VAL A 292 9.54 -0.92 -1.18
CA VAL A 292 9.72 -2.01 -0.22
C VAL A 292 10.31 -3.24 -0.89
N VAL A 293 11.27 -3.87 -0.20
CA VAL A 293 11.83 -5.16 -0.57
C VAL A 293 11.20 -6.22 0.30
N ARG A 294 10.59 -7.25 -0.31
CA ARG A 294 10.10 -8.44 0.40
C ARG A 294 11.00 -9.60 0.07
N PHE A 295 11.89 -9.90 0.99
CA PHE A 295 13.02 -10.77 0.69
C PHE A 295 12.73 -12.27 0.88
N THR A 296 11.56 -12.65 1.38
CA THR A 296 11.15 -14.06 1.57
C THR A 296 10.08 -14.53 0.59
N GLU A 297 9.59 -13.67 -0.29
CA GLU A 297 8.68 -14.09 -1.35
C GLU A 297 9.45 -14.77 -2.49
N ASP A 298 8.82 -15.78 -3.11
CA ASP A 298 9.39 -16.58 -4.20
C ASP A 298 9.23 -15.90 -5.58
N ASP A 299 9.05 -14.57 -5.61
CA ASP A 299 8.91 -13.73 -6.80
C ASP A 299 9.96 -12.61 -6.85
N ASP A 300 10.23 -12.10 -8.05
CA ASP A 300 11.05 -10.91 -8.23
C ASP A 300 10.28 -9.69 -7.71
N ASP A 301 10.99 -8.70 -7.13
CA ASP A 301 10.41 -7.39 -6.85
C ASP A 301 11.06 -6.30 -7.72
N GLN A 302 10.66 -5.04 -7.51
CA GLN A 302 11.17 -3.91 -8.28
C GLN A 302 12.69 -3.68 -8.13
N PHE A 303 13.35 -4.30 -7.14
CA PHE A 303 14.76 -4.06 -6.80
C PHE A 303 15.65 -5.29 -6.95
N PHE A 304 15.12 -6.48 -6.65
CA PHE A 304 15.87 -7.72 -6.57
C PHE A 304 15.15 -8.89 -7.23
N THR A 305 15.94 -9.70 -7.94
CA THR A 305 15.51 -11.03 -8.36
C THR A 305 15.43 -12.00 -7.18
N VAL A 306 14.70 -13.11 -7.33
CA VAL A 306 14.63 -14.19 -6.32
C VAL A 306 16.02 -14.68 -5.90
N ASP A 307 16.96 -14.82 -6.85
CA ASP A 307 18.33 -15.24 -6.54
C ASP A 307 19.10 -14.20 -5.72
N GLU A 308 18.88 -12.91 -5.99
CA GLU A 308 19.48 -11.82 -5.22
C GLU A 308 18.86 -11.65 -3.83
N LYS A 309 17.65 -12.17 -3.59
CA LYS A 309 17.01 -12.20 -2.27
C LYS A 309 17.60 -13.28 -1.35
N LYS A 310 18.24 -14.33 -1.88
CA LYS A 310 18.78 -15.45 -1.07
C LYS A 310 19.72 -15.02 0.06
N PRO A 311 20.73 -14.14 -0.17
CA PRO A 311 21.58 -13.65 0.91
C PRO A 311 20.81 -12.87 1.99
N LEU A 312 19.73 -12.17 1.60
CA LEU A 312 18.87 -11.45 2.56
C LEU A 312 18.12 -12.42 3.46
N VAL A 313 17.61 -13.54 2.90
CA VAL A 313 16.95 -14.62 3.66
C VAL A 313 17.92 -15.30 4.63
N GLU A 314 19.13 -15.62 4.16
CA GLU A 314 20.18 -16.20 5.01
C GLU A 314 20.48 -15.28 6.18
N ARG A 315 20.66 -13.99 5.91
CA ARG A 315 20.92 -12.98 6.94
C ARG A 315 19.74 -12.81 7.90
N TYR A 316 18.50 -12.80 7.40
CA TYR A 316 17.31 -12.79 8.24
C TYR A 316 17.31 -13.96 9.23
N ASN A 317 17.57 -15.18 8.76
CA ASN A 317 17.61 -16.36 9.63
C ASN A 317 18.68 -16.23 10.72
N GLU A 318 19.88 -15.72 10.38
CA GLU A 318 20.93 -15.44 11.36
C GLU A 318 20.49 -14.44 12.44
N GLU A 319 19.94 -13.30 12.03
CA GLU A 319 19.51 -12.23 12.94
C GLU A 319 18.33 -12.68 13.81
N PHE A 320 17.41 -13.47 13.24
CA PHE A 320 16.32 -14.07 13.99
C PHE A 320 16.84 -15.04 15.06
N GLN A 321 17.83 -15.89 14.75
CA GLN A 321 18.44 -16.74 15.77
C GLN A 321 19.13 -15.94 16.89
N LYS A 322 19.83 -14.84 16.55
CA LYS A 322 20.44 -13.95 17.55
C LYS A 322 19.38 -13.32 18.44
N TYR A 323 18.28 -12.84 17.86
CA TYR A 323 17.14 -12.30 18.59
C TYR A 323 16.61 -13.30 19.62
N PHE A 324 16.34 -14.54 19.21
CA PHE A 324 15.88 -15.60 20.12
C PHE A 324 16.90 -15.94 21.21
N ALA A 325 18.19 -15.98 20.88
CA ALA A 325 19.24 -16.26 21.86
C ALA A 325 19.32 -15.17 22.94
N ILE A 326 19.00 -13.91 22.61
CA ILE A 326 18.92 -12.81 23.58
C ILE A 326 17.68 -12.97 24.48
N LEU A 327 16.55 -13.42 23.94
CA LEU A 327 15.32 -13.66 24.70
C LEU A 327 15.43 -14.86 25.65
N GLU A 328 16.12 -15.92 25.23
CA GLU A 328 16.27 -17.16 25.99
C GLU A 328 17.75 -17.52 26.25
N PRO A 329 18.46 -16.79 27.13
CA PRO A 329 19.89 -17.01 27.38
C PRO A 329 20.22 -18.40 27.96
N SER A 330 19.22 -19.11 28.47
CA SER A 330 19.37 -20.43 29.09
C SER A 330 19.54 -21.58 28.08
N ARG A 331 19.30 -21.35 26.78
CA ARG A 331 19.54 -22.37 25.74
C ARG A 331 21.04 -22.55 25.50
N ARG A 332 21.50 -23.81 25.48
CA ARG A 332 22.92 -24.16 25.23
C ARG A 332 23.33 -23.66 23.84
N GLY A 333 24.20 -22.66 23.78
CA GLY A 333 24.71 -22.06 22.55
C GLY A 333 25.86 -21.09 22.82
N PRO A 334 26.45 -20.48 21.77
CA PRO A 334 27.38 -19.37 21.95
C PRO A 334 26.70 -18.23 22.72
N ALA A 335 27.47 -17.49 23.52
CA ALA A 335 26.95 -16.35 24.24
C ALA A 335 26.27 -15.36 23.26
N PRO A 336 25.01 -14.96 23.51
CA PRO A 336 24.32 -14.03 22.63
C PRO A 336 25.06 -12.68 22.62
N PRO A 337 24.96 -11.90 21.52
CA PRO A 337 25.42 -10.52 21.55
C PRO A 337 24.65 -9.72 22.60
N THR A 338 25.22 -8.61 23.08
CA THR A 338 24.45 -7.67 23.90
C THR A 338 23.28 -7.11 23.10
N LYS A 339 22.18 -6.73 23.77
CA LYS A 339 21.01 -6.10 23.14
C LYS A 339 21.41 -4.89 22.31
N SER A 340 22.26 -4.03 22.87
CA SER A 340 22.75 -2.83 22.16
C SER A 340 23.52 -3.19 20.90
N LYS A 341 24.39 -4.22 20.96
CA LYS A 341 25.14 -4.68 19.79
C LYS A 341 24.21 -5.25 18.72
N PHE A 342 23.21 -6.04 19.12
CA PHE A 342 22.24 -6.60 18.18
C PHE A 342 21.45 -5.52 17.44
N VAL A 343 20.88 -4.56 18.16
CA VAL A 343 20.14 -3.44 17.54
C VAL A 343 21.02 -2.66 16.58
N PHE A 344 22.24 -2.31 17.01
CA PHE A 344 23.21 -1.59 16.18
C PHE A 344 23.58 -2.36 14.89
N ASP A 345 23.90 -3.65 15.01
CA ASP A 345 24.30 -4.49 13.88
C ASP A 345 23.14 -4.68 12.90
N LEU A 346 21.91 -4.88 13.40
CA LEU A 346 20.72 -5.05 12.55
C LEU A 346 20.36 -3.77 11.79
N LEU A 347 20.31 -2.62 12.46
CA LEU A 347 20.01 -1.34 11.78
C LEU A 347 21.07 -0.97 10.74
N ASN A 348 22.35 -1.25 11.01
CA ASN A 348 23.41 -1.05 10.02
C ASN A 348 23.25 -1.96 8.80
N TYR A 349 22.83 -3.20 9.03
CA TYR A 349 22.55 -4.12 7.93
C TYR A 349 21.39 -3.62 7.06
N ILE A 350 20.24 -3.26 7.66
CA ILE A 350 19.09 -2.73 6.93
C ILE A 350 19.48 -1.46 6.13
N LYS A 351 20.22 -0.54 6.75
CA LYS A 351 20.77 0.66 6.10
C LYS A 351 21.70 0.33 4.92
N SER A 352 22.47 -0.76 5.00
CA SER A 352 23.37 -1.17 3.91
C SER A 352 22.59 -1.69 2.70
N VAL A 353 21.48 -2.40 2.93
CA VAL A 353 20.59 -2.85 1.84
C VAL A 353 19.91 -1.65 1.18
N ASP A 354 19.40 -0.69 1.97
CA ASP A 354 18.87 0.59 1.47
C ASP A 354 19.90 1.31 0.59
N LEU A 355 21.15 1.43 1.05
CA LEU A 355 22.23 2.03 0.27
C LEU A 355 22.47 1.32 -1.07
N ASP A 356 22.44 0.00 -1.08
CA ASP A 356 22.70 -0.77 -2.30
C ASP A 356 21.54 -0.65 -3.30
N VAL A 357 20.29 -0.62 -2.84
CA VAL A 357 19.13 -0.26 -3.67
C VAL A 357 19.30 1.15 -4.22
N MET A 358 19.64 2.12 -3.36
CA MET A 358 19.82 3.51 -3.75
C MET A 358 20.87 3.67 -4.84
N LYS A 359 22.05 3.02 -4.73
CA LYS A 359 23.12 3.09 -5.75
C LYS A 359 22.74 2.46 -7.09
N ARG A 360 21.93 1.39 -7.07
CA ARG A 360 21.57 0.64 -8.27
C ARG A 360 20.51 1.37 -9.09
N TRP A 361 19.49 1.88 -8.41
CA TRP A 361 18.25 2.31 -9.05
C TRP A 361 18.10 3.82 -9.14
N PHE A 362 18.83 4.56 -8.32
CA PHE A 362 18.76 6.01 -8.28
C PHE A 362 20.18 6.53 -8.44
N SER A 363 20.39 7.60 -9.17
CA SER A 363 21.72 8.23 -9.29
C SER A 363 22.22 8.85 -7.96
N LEU A 364 21.60 8.49 -6.83
CA LEU A 364 21.84 8.95 -5.49
C LEU A 364 22.80 8.00 -4.77
N ASN A 365 23.97 8.52 -4.41
CA ASN A 365 24.96 7.77 -3.61
C ASN A 365 24.78 8.04 -2.10
N ARG A 366 23.53 8.05 -1.62
CA ARG A 366 23.20 8.29 -0.21
C ARG A 366 22.02 7.39 0.20
N PRO A 367 22.14 6.60 1.29
CA PRO A 367 21.00 5.86 1.84
C PRO A 367 19.99 6.86 2.40
N GLN A 368 18.71 6.61 2.19
CA GLN A 368 17.64 7.45 2.74
C GLN A 368 17.60 7.32 4.27
N MET A 369 17.85 6.11 4.75
CA MET A 369 17.96 5.80 6.18
C MET A 369 19.13 6.50 6.87
N LYS A 370 20.16 6.91 6.10
CA LYS A 370 21.35 7.58 6.65
C LYS A 370 20.99 8.79 7.51
N SER A 371 19.98 9.55 7.06
CA SER A 371 19.56 10.80 7.67
C SER A 371 19.16 10.66 9.14
N TRP A 372 18.57 9.52 9.51
CA TRP A 372 18.04 9.29 10.86
C TRP A 372 18.81 8.22 11.63
N VAL A 373 19.44 7.26 10.95
CA VAL A 373 20.22 6.21 11.60
C VAL A 373 21.61 6.74 12.04
N ASP A 374 22.34 7.45 11.16
CA ASP A 374 23.73 7.84 11.43
C ASP A 374 23.95 8.74 12.66
N PRO A 375 23.08 9.72 13.00
CA PRO A 375 23.25 10.53 14.21
C PRO A 375 23.45 9.70 15.49
N TYR A 376 22.90 8.48 15.54
CA TYR A 376 22.95 7.59 16.71
C TYR A 376 23.93 6.42 16.58
N LEU A 377 24.47 6.18 15.39
CA LEU A 377 25.56 5.22 15.21
C LEU A 377 26.95 5.84 15.44
N ARG A 378 27.03 7.16 15.67
CA ARG A 378 28.30 7.86 15.89
C ARG A 378 28.81 7.63 17.31
N LYS A 379 29.79 6.71 17.41
CA LYS A 379 30.63 6.42 18.58
C LYS A 379 30.86 7.63 19.48
N GLY A 380 30.27 7.62 20.68
CA GLY A 380 30.64 8.50 21.78
C GLY A 380 29.48 9.16 22.54
N THR A 381 28.23 8.95 22.13
CA THR A 381 27.06 9.30 22.96
C THR A 381 26.74 8.13 23.90
N SER A 382 25.83 8.29 24.85
CA SER A 382 25.39 7.29 25.85
C SER A 382 24.64 6.08 25.22
N GLU A 383 25.29 5.43 24.26
CA GLU A 383 24.80 4.45 23.29
C GLU A 383 24.20 3.15 23.84
N PRO A 384 24.66 2.55 24.95
CA PRO A 384 24.15 1.23 25.37
C PRO A 384 22.68 1.27 25.80
N ILE A 385 22.30 2.32 26.56
CA ILE A 385 20.98 2.45 27.21
C ILE A 385 19.88 2.63 26.17
N ILE A 386 20.13 3.42 25.12
CA ILE A 386 19.12 3.70 24.09
C ILE A 386 18.71 2.43 23.35
N PHE A 387 19.69 1.59 23.00
CA PHE A 387 19.44 0.36 22.28
C PHE A 387 18.91 -0.76 23.18
N GLU A 388 19.34 -0.82 24.45
CA GLU A 388 18.74 -1.71 25.45
C GLU A 388 17.26 -1.39 25.68
N ASP A 389 16.91 -0.12 25.88
CA ASP A 389 15.51 0.31 26.02
C ASP A 389 14.68 0.01 24.77
N THR A 390 15.26 0.23 23.58
CA THR A 390 14.60 -0.10 22.30
C THR A 390 14.29 -1.58 22.23
N PHE A 391 15.21 -2.43 22.66
CA PHE A 391 15.00 -3.87 22.69
C PHE A 391 13.95 -4.24 23.74
N ASP A 392 14.14 -3.86 25.00
CA ASP A 392 13.35 -4.36 26.13
C ASP A 392 11.95 -3.77 26.23
N ASN A 393 11.78 -2.50 25.90
CA ASN A 393 10.51 -1.80 26.12
C ASN A 393 9.67 -1.68 24.86
N LEU A 394 10.28 -1.84 23.68
CA LEU A 394 9.59 -1.72 22.41
C LEU A 394 9.61 -3.07 21.70
N LEU A 395 10.78 -3.58 21.31
CA LEU A 395 10.86 -4.79 20.49
C LEU A 395 10.33 -6.05 21.18
N VAL A 396 10.73 -6.34 22.43
CA VAL A 396 10.28 -7.54 23.15
C VAL A 396 8.77 -7.53 23.38
N PRO A 397 8.14 -6.46 23.91
CA PRO A 397 6.69 -6.43 24.07
C PRO A 397 5.91 -6.55 22.75
N TYR A 398 6.52 -6.15 21.63
CA TYR A 398 5.94 -6.31 20.30
C TYR A 398 6.05 -7.75 19.75
N MET A 399 7.08 -8.49 20.14
CA MET A 399 7.35 -9.85 19.64
C MET A 399 6.87 -10.95 20.61
N ALA A 400 7.01 -10.77 21.92
CA ALA A 400 6.72 -11.78 22.96
C ALA A 400 5.23 -12.14 23.08
N ARG A 401 4.33 -11.34 22.49
CA ARG A 401 2.92 -11.69 22.42
C ARG A 401 2.69 -12.95 21.58
N GLU A 402 3.59 -13.26 20.65
CA GLU A 402 3.51 -14.46 19.79
C GLU A 402 3.66 -15.77 20.56
N GLU A 403 4.33 -15.77 21.72
CA GLU A 403 4.66 -17.00 22.46
C GLU A 403 3.70 -17.31 23.62
N GLY A 404 2.98 -16.30 24.13
CA GLY A 404 2.43 -16.34 25.49
C GLY A 404 1.00 -16.82 25.68
N ARG A 405 0.18 -16.98 24.62
CA ARG A 405 -1.20 -17.48 24.76
C ARG A 405 -1.57 -18.38 23.59
N ARG A 406 -1.68 -19.69 23.85
CA ARG A 406 -2.69 -20.48 23.12
C ARG A 406 -4.00 -19.73 23.31
N PRO A 407 -4.71 -19.32 22.25
CA PRO A 407 -6.02 -18.74 22.45
C PRO A 407 -6.82 -19.80 23.22
N ALA A 408 -7.35 -19.44 24.39
CA ALA A 408 -8.55 -20.11 24.84
C ALA A 408 -9.46 -20.13 23.61
N GLN A 409 -9.95 -21.29 23.22
CA GLN A 409 -10.99 -21.40 22.21
C GLN A 409 -12.20 -20.62 22.74
N GLN A 410 -12.17 -19.29 22.63
CA GLN A 410 -13.37 -18.53 22.45
C GLN A 410 -13.88 -19.02 21.12
N THR A 411 -14.91 -19.86 21.19
CA THR A 411 -15.86 -20.07 20.11
C THR A 411 -16.25 -18.68 19.61
N VAL A 412 -15.55 -18.23 18.57
CA VAL A 412 -15.99 -17.13 17.73
C VAL A 412 -17.25 -17.69 17.11
N ASN A 413 -18.40 -17.28 17.64
CA ASN A 413 -19.68 -17.53 16.99
C ASN A 413 -19.50 -17.10 15.54
N SER A 414 -19.70 -18.05 14.63
CA SER A 414 -19.62 -17.90 13.19
C SER A 414 -20.55 -16.77 12.77
N TRP A 415 -19.99 -15.58 12.60
CA TRP A 415 -20.64 -14.51 11.86
C TRP A 415 -20.25 -14.70 10.41
N GLU A 416 -21.26 -14.97 9.59
CA GLU A 416 -21.16 -15.20 8.15
C GLU A 416 -20.38 -14.09 7.45
N GLY A 417 -19.52 -14.51 6.53
CA GLY A 417 -18.46 -13.73 5.91
C GLY A 417 -18.95 -12.44 5.27
N ARG A 418 -18.26 -11.34 5.60
CA ARG A 418 -18.17 -10.17 4.72
C ARG A 418 -16.73 -9.68 4.75
N GLU A 419 -16.16 -9.63 3.55
CA GLU A 419 -14.74 -9.50 3.26
C GLU A 419 -14.19 -8.16 3.78
N MET A 420 -12.98 -8.20 4.37
CA MET A 420 -12.08 -7.05 4.31
C MET A 420 -11.76 -6.77 2.84
N ILE A 421 -11.41 -5.54 2.47
CA ILE A 421 -11.02 -5.22 1.09
C ILE A 421 -9.95 -6.22 0.64
N ASP A 422 -10.35 -7.12 -0.26
CA ASP A 422 -9.47 -8.06 -0.93
C ASP A 422 -8.79 -7.28 -2.05
N LEU A 423 -7.57 -6.82 -1.76
CA LEU A 423 -6.68 -6.26 -2.75
C LEU A 423 -6.23 -7.44 -3.63
N ASN A 424 -7.05 -7.82 -4.61
CA ASN A 424 -6.70 -8.79 -5.65
C ASN A 424 -6.81 -8.10 -7.02
N PRO A 425 -5.70 -7.98 -7.79
CA PRO A 425 -5.66 -7.15 -8.99
C PRO A 425 -6.60 -7.66 -10.09
N THR A 426 -6.93 -8.95 -10.10
CA THR A 426 -7.79 -9.58 -11.12
C THR A 426 -9.27 -9.22 -11.03
N ARG A 427 -9.70 -8.48 -10.00
CA ARG A 427 -11.11 -8.05 -9.81
C ARG A 427 -11.33 -6.55 -10.01
N VAL A 428 -10.34 -5.79 -10.48
CA VAL A 428 -10.47 -4.36 -10.69
C VAL A 428 -11.06 -4.06 -12.08
N GLY A 429 -12.38 -4.16 -12.21
CA GLY A 429 -13.09 -3.72 -13.43
C GLY A 429 -13.22 -2.19 -13.53
N PRO A 430 -13.40 -1.63 -14.75
CA PRO A 430 -13.68 -0.21 -14.97
C PRO A 430 -15.02 0.20 -14.35
N LEU A 431 -15.08 1.42 -13.84
CA LEU A 431 -16.27 2.05 -13.27
C LEU A 431 -16.98 2.86 -14.37
N ASP A 432 -18.16 2.44 -14.79
CA ASP A 432 -19.06 3.30 -15.57
C ASP A 432 -19.79 4.25 -14.60
N PHE A 433 -19.59 5.56 -14.77
CA PHE A 433 -20.35 6.59 -14.08
C PHE A 433 -21.70 6.75 -14.77
N ASP A 434 -22.79 6.27 -14.17
CA ASP A 434 -24.14 6.63 -14.60
C ASP A 434 -24.62 7.84 -13.78
N VAL A 435 -24.52 9.03 -14.38
CA VAL A 435 -25.07 10.28 -13.84
C VAL A 435 -26.43 10.52 -14.49
N THR A 436 -27.39 9.63 -14.26
CA THR A 436 -28.81 9.93 -14.50
C THR A 436 -29.70 9.26 -13.47
N ASN A 437 -30.27 10.06 -12.57
CA ASN A 437 -31.42 9.66 -11.78
C ASN A 437 -32.66 9.55 -12.68
N ALA A 438 -33.14 8.32 -12.92
CA ALA A 438 -34.56 8.05 -13.13
C ALA A 438 -34.86 6.59 -12.76
N GLU A 439 -35.82 6.40 -11.86
CA GLU A 439 -36.38 5.10 -11.53
C GLU A 439 -36.77 4.32 -12.79
N LEU A 440 -36.30 3.08 -12.89
CA LEU A 440 -36.98 2.05 -13.68
C LEU A 440 -36.89 0.72 -12.94
N ARG A 441 -37.95 0.44 -12.18
CA ARG A 441 -38.28 -0.90 -11.69
C ARG A 441 -38.48 -1.81 -12.89
N LEU A 442 -37.71 -2.89 -12.96
CA LEU A 442 -38.06 -4.07 -13.75
C LEU A 442 -37.93 -5.31 -12.85
N SER A 443 -39.08 -5.67 -12.30
CA SER A 443 -39.40 -6.99 -11.75
C SER A 443 -39.21 -8.09 -12.80
N GLY A 444 -38.55 -9.19 -12.47
CA GLY A 444 -38.57 -10.36 -13.35
C GLY A 444 -37.72 -11.54 -12.87
N VAL A 445 -38.41 -12.54 -12.30
CA VAL A 445 -37.99 -13.94 -12.07
C VAL A 445 -37.14 -14.22 -10.84
N ILE A 446 -37.84 -14.33 -9.70
CA ILE A 446 -37.48 -15.22 -8.61
C ILE A 446 -37.74 -16.66 -9.07
N GLY A 447 -36.69 -17.47 -9.13
CA GLY A 447 -36.78 -18.93 -9.20
C GLY A 447 -35.96 -19.54 -8.08
N HIS A 448 -36.56 -19.70 -6.89
CA HIS A 448 -35.98 -20.50 -5.82
C HIS A 448 -35.95 -21.98 -6.24
N PHE A 449 -34.76 -22.50 -6.57
CA PHE A 449 -34.51 -23.94 -6.59
C PHE A 449 -33.76 -24.32 -5.32
N SER A 450 -34.49 -24.87 -4.34
CA SER A 450 -33.89 -25.60 -3.22
C SER A 450 -33.60 -27.02 -3.67
N ALA A 451 -32.37 -27.30 -4.08
CA ALA A 451 -31.89 -28.67 -4.18
C ALA A 451 -31.35 -29.07 -2.80
N ALA A 452 -32.20 -29.69 -1.99
CA ALA A 452 -31.80 -30.29 -0.72
C ALA A 452 -30.96 -31.54 -0.99
N GLY A 453 -29.64 -31.41 -0.92
CA GLY A 453 -28.73 -32.56 -0.88
C GLY A 453 -27.29 -32.22 -1.27
N PRO A 454 -26.29 -32.90 -0.67
CA PRO A 454 -24.88 -32.71 -1.02
C PRO A 454 -24.62 -33.08 -2.50
N ILE A 455 -23.76 -32.31 -3.15
CA ILE A 455 -23.26 -32.58 -4.51
C ILE A 455 -22.43 -33.86 -4.45
N THR A 456 -22.79 -34.86 -5.25
CA THR A 456 -22.11 -36.15 -5.30
C THR A 456 -21.16 -36.27 -6.48
N SER A 457 -21.35 -35.48 -7.54
CA SER A 457 -20.40 -35.45 -8.66
C SER A 457 -20.43 -34.14 -9.44
N ILE A 458 -19.27 -33.81 -10.00
CA ILE A 458 -19.07 -32.68 -10.91
C ILE A 458 -18.49 -33.22 -12.21
N LYS A 459 -19.13 -32.93 -13.34
CA LYS A 459 -18.62 -33.27 -14.68
C LYS A 459 -18.44 -32.01 -15.51
N LYS A 460 -17.25 -31.84 -16.09
CA LYS A 460 -16.96 -30.76 -17.03
C LYS A 460 -16.90 -31.32 -18.45
N SER A 461 -17.63 -30.69 -19.38
CA SER A 461 -17.65 -31.04 -20.80
C SER A 461 -17.65 -29.78 -21.65
N GLY A 462 -16.50 -29.45 -22.24
CA GLY A 462 -16.34 -28.22 -23.02
C GLY A 462 -16.62 -26.96 -22.18
N LYS A 463 -17.56 -26.13 -22.62
CA LYS A 463 -17.97 -24.89 -21.94
C LYS A 463 -19.03 -25.11 -20.84
N SER A 464 -19.41 -26.34 -20.51
CA SER A 464 -20.38 -26.60 -19.45
C SER A 464 -19.80 -27.35 -18.25
N VAL A 465 -20.35 -27.02 -17.07
CA VAL A 465 -20.12 -27.73 -15.81
C VAL A 465 -21.47 -28.24 -15.32
N SER A 466 -21.57 -29.55 -15.11
CA SER A 466 -22.77 -30.20 -14.57
C SER A 466 -22.52 -30.64 -13.13
N PHE A 467 -23.45 -30.28 -12.25
CA PHE A 467 -23.49 -30.70 -10.84
C PHE A 467 -24.63 -31.69 -10.68
N CYS A 468 -24.36 -32.86 -10.12
CA CYS A 468 -25.40 -33.83 -9.79
C CYS A 468 -25.40 -34.09 -8.29
N ASN A 469 -26.60 -34.19 -7.69
CA ASN A 469 -26.76 -34.59 -6.29
C ASN A 469 -27.09 -36.09 -6.18
N ALA A 470 -27.18 -36.57 -4.92
CA ALA A 470 -27.49 -37.97 -4.63
C ALA A 470 -28.86 -38.44 -5.16
N THR A 471 -29.78 -37.52 -5.45
CA THR A 471 -31.12 -37.84 -5.98
C THR A 471 -31.17 -37.82 -7.52
N GLY A 472 -30.03 -37.64 -8.19
CA GLY A 472 -29.94 -37.68 -9.65
C GLY A 472 -30.37 -36.38 -10.34
N VAL A 473 -30.60 -35.30 -9.59
CA VAL A 473 -30.88 -33.97 -10.15
C VAL A 473 -29.57 -33.37 -10.63
N CYS A 474 -29.47 -33.12 -11.93
CA CYS A 474 -28.30 -32.52 -12.55
C CYS A 474 -28.58 -31.09 -13.04
N VAL A 475 -27.78 -30.14 -12.59
CA VAL A 475 -27.79 -28.74 -13.04
C VAL A 475 -26.59 -28.51 -13.94
N ALA A 476 -26.81 -28.08 -15.18
CA ALA A 476 -25.73 -27.73 -16.10
C ALA A 476 -25.59 -26.21 -16.22
N VAL A 477 -24.41 -25.68 -15.91
CA VAL A 477 -24.03 -24.29 -16.11
C VAL A 477 -23.21 -24.21 -17.38
N VAL A 478 -23.67 -23.46 -18.38
CA VAL A 478 -22.91 -23.19 -19.61
C VAL A 478 -22.21 -21.85 -19.46
N LEU A 479 -20.87 -21.86 -19.52
CA LEU A 479 -20.03 -20.67 -19.49
C LEU A 479 -19.94 -20.10 -20.91
N GLY A 480 -20.80 -19.13 -21.22
CA GLY A 480 -20.87 -18.46 -22.52
C GLY A 480 -21.13 -16.96 -22.39
N THR A 481 -20.27 -16.20 -23.05
CA THR A 481 -20.25 -14.74 -23.22
C THR A 481 -21.51 -14.19 -23.91
N GLY A 482 -22.04 -13.08 -23.38
CA GLY A 482 -22.59 -11.91 -24.10
C GLY A 482 -23.60 -12.11 -25.23
N ILE A 483 -24.80 -11.58 -25.01
CA ILE A 483 -25.93 -11.44 -25.93
C ILE A 483 -25.54 -10.84 -27.28
N ILE A 484 -25.91 -11.50 -28.39
CA ILE A 484 -26.21 -10.87 -29.68
C ILE A 484 -27.55 -11.44 -30.17
N MET A 485 -28.55 -10.57 -30.31
CA MET A 485 -29.71 -10.85 -31.16
C MET A 485 -29.39 -10.43 -32.61
N SER A 486 -29.38 -11.37 -33.54
CA SER A 486 -30.16 -11.28 -34.79
C SER A 486 -30.05 -12.56 -35.65
N SER A 487 -31.23 -13.10 -35.93
CA SER A 487 -31.75 -13.76 -37.14
C SER A 487 -30.90 -14.66 -38.05
N LEU A 488 -31.49 -15.85 -38.29
CA LEU A 488 -31.23 -16.84 -39.33
C LEU A 488 -31.21 -16.30 -40.78
N SER A 489 -30.28 -16.80 -41.61
CA SER A 489 -30.59 -17.39 -42.93
C SER A 489 -29.45 -18.30 -43.44
N LYS A 490 -29.78 -19.12 -44.44
CA LYS A 490 -29.22 -20.44 -44.78
C LYS A 490 -28.01 -20.44 -45.76
N LEU A 491 -27.21 -21.51 -45.64
CA LEU A 491 -26.53 -22.35 -46.65
C LEU A 491 -26.08 -21.73 -48.01
N SER A 492 -24.80 -21.91 -48.36
CA SER A 492 -24.39 -22.77 -49.50
C SER A 492 -22.86 -22.95 -49.61
N ASN A 493 -22.49 -24.01 -50.33
CA ASN A 493 -21.20 -24.66 -50.49
C ASN A 493 -20.13 -23.84 -51.24
N GLY A 494 -18.87 -24.26 -51.10
CA GLY A 494 -17.98 -24.39 -52.27
C GLY A 494 -16.51 -24.01 -52.06
N SER A 495 -15.64 -25.02 -52.19
CA SER A 495 -14.30 -25.02 -52.83
C SER A 495 -13.37 -23.81 -52.61
N GLY A 496 -12.18 -23.96 -52.03
CA GLY A 496 -11.06 -24.66 -52.67
C GLY A 496 -10.13 -23.62 -53.33
N GLY A 497 -8.89 -23.50 -52.83
CA GLY A 497 -7.94 -22.53 -53.39
C GLY A 497 -6.63 -22.49 -52.62
N SER A 498 -5.61 -23.08 -53.25
CA SER A 498 -4.22 -23.20 -52.81
C SER A 498 -3.42 -21.89 -53.03
N ILE A 499 -2.13 -21.92 -52.65
CA ILE A 499 -1.01 -21.02 -53.05
C ILE A 499 -0.92 -19.74 -52.15
N ARG A 500 0.18 -19.32 -51.51
CA ARG A 500 1.64 -19.40 -51.78
C ARG A 500 2.41 -19.17 -50.47
N LYS A 501 3.44 -19.98 -50.19
CA LYS A 501 4.55 -19.62 -49.28
C LYS A 501 5.55 -18.76 -50.06
N HIS A 502 5.94 -17.61 -49.52
CA HIS A 502 7.16 -16.92 -49.94
C HIS A 502 8.09 -16.70 -48.75
N HIS A 503 9.21 -17.44 -48.79
CA HIS A 503 10.48 -17.08 -48.18
C HIS A 503 10.97 -15.73 -48.72
N LYS A 504 11.54 -14.89 -47.84
CA LYS A 504 12.71 -14.08 -48.19
C LYS A 504 13.61 -13.85 -46.97
N LYS A 505 14.85 -14.34 -47.11
CA LYS A 505 16.03 -14.08 -46.29
C LYS A 505 16.63 -12.72 -46.63
N GLY A 506 17.40 -12.19 -45.68
CA GLY A 506 18.48 -11.21 -45.90
C GLY A 506 18.23 -9.89 -45.16
N LYS A 507 19.20 -9.23 -44.56
CA LYS A 507 20.66 -9.37 -44.52
C LYS A 507 21.17 -8.53 -43.34
N HIS A 508 22.36 -8.90 -42.85
CA HIS A 508 23.23 -8.10 -41.99
C HIS A 508 23.32 -6.62 -42.39
N ASN A 509 23.44 -5.74 -41.39
CA ASN A 509 24.36 -4.61 -41.47
C ASN A 509 25.00 -4.32 -40.10
N LYS A 510 26.33 -4.49 -40.07
CA LYS A 510 27.28 -3.98 -39.07
C LYS A 510 27.72 -2.59 -39.51
N THR A 511 27.73 -1.62 -38.59
CA THR A 511 28.62 -0.43 -38.52
C THR A 511 28.06 0.50 -37.44
N LYS A 512 28.79 1.27 -36.65
CA LYS A 512 30.22 1.51 -36.41
C LYS A 512 30.27 2.32 -35.10
N HIS A 513 31.32 2.12 -34.31
CA HIS A 513 31.70 2.98 -33.20
C HIS A 513 31.90 4.44 -33.65
N ASN A 514 31.38 5.40 -32.88
CA ASN A 514 31.93 6.75 -32.82
C ASN A 514 32.30 7.08 -31.37
N LYS A 515 33.61 7.23 -31.16
CA LYS A 515 34.23 7.79 -29.95
C LYS A 515 34.22 9.31 -30.08
N THR A 516 33.58 10.00 -29.14
CA THR A 516 33.74 11.44 -28.98
C THR A 516 34.66 11.70 -27.78
N LYS A 517 35.87 12.17 -28.06
CA LYS A 517 36.77 12.79 -27.08
C LYS A 517 36.16 14.12 -26.64
N ARG A 518 36.02 14.35 -25.33
CA ARG A 518 35.82 15.70 -24.78
C ARG A 518 37.08 16.11 -24.03
N ASN A 519 37.67 17.20 -24.49
CA ASN A 519 38.84 17.83 -23.91
C ASN A 519 38.49 18.54 -22.60
N LYS A 520 39.46 18.50 -21.69
CA LYS A 520 39.59 19.35 -20.51
C LYS A 520 39.72 20.83 -20.92
N LYS A 521 39.04 21.69 -20.18
CA LYS A 521 39.64 22.91 -19.60
C LYS A 521 39.09 23.04 -18.18
#